data_AF-A0A7X3UFI9-F1
#
_entry.id   AF-A0A7X3UFI9-F1
#
_cell.length_a   1.000
_cell.length_b   1.000
_cell.length_c   1.000
_cell.angle_alpha   90.00
_cell.angle_beta   90.00
_cell.angle_gamma   90.00
#
_symmetry.space_group_name_H-M   'P 1'
#
loop_
_entity.id
_entity.type
_entity.pdbx_description
1 polymer ?
#
loop_
_entity_poly.entity_id
_entity_poly.type
_entity_poly.pdbx_seq_one_letter_code
_entity_poly.pdbx_strand_id
1 'polypeptide(L)'
;WDNQLTGNIPPELGQLSNLIGITLSNNLLTGPIPPELGNLPLLISLRVDSNRISGSIPPELGQLGRLRELFLQENQLSGTVPSELGNLSLLGTLNLGDNPGLAGPLPLSFSTLNIANLNVFGTELCAPPDHGFQEWLNNLAFGRVPDCIRSAGPAMYLTQAVQSLDHPVPLVAGEDALLRVFLANEGDQYPSLPPVRATFYHNNTTVHVEDIPGEPIPPPEEADEGSLSASINASVPGSLIMPELELVVEIDPDDESSSNSNMPVRIPPTGRMPVDVRDVPPLDLTLVPLLWIENPDRSILSEIEGLSSDDELFWQTRNLLPVGDLSISIRDEVFTSVDPVFDNYPAILSETRAIHILDGDQGHYMGVLRTGGGAALMGGRTFVSGVAGFTIAHELGHNMNLGHAPCGSPNLFTVDASYPYADGSIGAWGYDIRNDLLVPPDTKDLMGYCSPRWISDYSFIKALNHRHYIESQQIPMARSNSSRSLLLWGFVDGSGEINLKPAFMVDAPVSLPSETGPYRLTGNSAAGGTLFTLDFDTVKIADGEGGVFAFTLPMEAGWLPRLELITLEGPEGAVSIDRRTSQPGALLLDRATGRVRGILTDGID
;
A
#
# COMPACT_ATOMS: atom_id res chain seq x y z
N TRP A 1 20.31 13.05 9.61
CA TRP A 1 19.81 11.74 10.09
C TRP A 1 20.95 10.73 10.08
N ASP A 2 20.92 9.70 10.95
CA ASP A 2 21.94 8.62 11.08
C ASP A 2 23.40 9.08 11.25
N ASN A 3 23.68 9.72 12.38
CA ASN A 3 25.02 10.27 12.69
C ASN A 3 25.52 9.89 14.10
N GLN A 4 24.85 8.98 14.79
CA GLN A 4 25.15 8.58 16.18
C GLN A 4 25.24 9.77 17.16
N LEU A 5 24.52 10.86 16.87
CA LEU A 5 24.53 12.06 17.71
C LEU A 5 23.92 11.74 19.08
N THR A 6 24.53 12.27 20.14
CA THR A 6 24.10 12.06 21.53
C THR A 6 23.85 13.41 22.23
N GLY A 7 23.22 13.36 23.40
CA GLY A 7 22.87 14.57 24.16
C GLY A 7 21.54 15.17 23.71
N ASN A 8 21.26 16.39 24.14
CA ASN A 8 19.95 17.02 23.90
C ASN A 8 19.93 17.78 22.58
N ILE A 9 18.72 17.96 22.02
CA ILE A 9 18.50 18.90 20.93
C ILE A 9 18.79 20.32 21.49
N PRO A 10 19.72 21.09 20.89
CA PRO A 10 20.06 22.41 21.39
C PRO A 10 18.93 23.41 21.13
N PRO A 11 18.44 24.15 22.15
CA PRO A 11 17.39 25.17 21.98
C PRO A 11 17.79 26.30 21.03
N GLU A 12 19.10 26.52 20.85
CA GLU A 12 19.65 27.51 19.93
C GLU A 12 19.25 27.27 18.47
N LEU A 13 18.85 26.05 18.10
CA LEU A 13 18.28 25.78 16.77
C LEU A 13 17.05 26.63 16.47
N GLY A 14 16.26 26.98 17.50
CA GLY A 14 15.10 27.86 17.37
C GLY A 14 15.43 29.29 16.94
N GLN A 15 16.71 29.69 16.95
CA GLN A 15 17.15 31.02 16.51
C GLN A 15 17.40 31.08 15.00
N LEU A 16 17.40 29.94 14.31
CA LEU A 16 17.73 29.84 12.89
C LEU A 16 16.52 30.10 11.99
N SER A 17 16.05 31.35 11.99
CA SER A 17 14.80 31.80 11.33
C SER A 17 14.60 31.45 9.84
N ASN A 18 15.67 31.08 9.12
CA ASN A 18 15.62 30.68 7.71
C ASN A 18 15.55 29.16 7.49
N LEU A 19 15.51 28.35 8.56
CA LEU A 19 15.40 26.89 8.42
C LEU A 19 14.05 26.49 7.81
N ILE A 20 14.12 25.61 6.82
CA ILE A 20 12.97 25.02 6.12
C ILE A 20 12.74 23.55 6.50
N GLY A 21 13.79 22.87 7.00
CA GLY A 21 13.70 21.47 7.41
C GLY A 21 14.73 21.12 8.47
N ILE A 22 14.35 20.28 9.43
CA ILE A 22 15.22 19.69 10.43
C ILE A 22 15.06 18.17 10.37
N THR A 23 16.16 17.45 10.12
CA THR A 23 16.16 15.98 10.09
C THR A 23 17.22 15.40 11.01
N LEU A 24 16.80 15.07 12.23
CA LEU A 24 17.60 14.46 13.30
C LEU A 24 17.28 12.97 13.50
N SER A 25 16.52 12.36 12.58
CA SER A 25 16.10 10.96 12.63
C SER A 25 17.27 9.99 12.80
N ASN A 26 17.02 8.83 13.43
CA ASN A 26 18.00 7.75 13.61
C ASN A 26 19.27 8.23 14.34
N ASN A 27 19.14 8.70 15.57
CA ASN A 27 20.30 9.09 16.40
C ASN A 27 20.12 8.57 17.84
N LEU A 28 21.00 9.00 18.74
CA LEU A 28 20.97 8.63 20.15
C LEU A 28 20.67 9.86 21.03
N LEU A 29 19.92 10.82 20.49
CA LEU A 29 19.57 12.05 21.18
C LEU A 29 18.61 11.77 22.34
N THR A 30 18.76 12.51 23.43
CA THR A 30 18.03 12.35 24.69
C THR A 30 17.40 13.66 25.15
N GLY A 31 16.58 13.60 26.20
CA GLY A 31 15.95 14.80 26.79
C GLY A 31 14.77 15.32 25.94
N PRO A 32 14.20 16.48 26.29
CA PRO A 32 12.96 16.96 25.67
C PRO A 32 13.18 17.64 24.33
N ILE A 33 12.09 17.70 23.55
CA ILE A 33 12.00 18.60 22.40
C ILE A 33 12.01 20.04 22.94
N PRO A 34 12.94 20.91 22.50
CA PRO A 34 12.98 22.29 22.97
C PRO A 34 11.76 23.07 22.45
N PRO A 35 11.02 23.78 23.31
CA PRO A 35 9.91 24.64 22.88
C PRO A 35 10.36 25.74 21.92
N GLU A 36 11.65 26.14 21.97
CA GLU A 36 12.24 27.12 21.07
C GLU A 36 12.17 26.74 19.60
N LEU A 37 12.02 25.44 19.27
CA LEU A 37 11.81 25.01 17.89
C LEU A 37 10.51 25.57 17.29
N GLY A 38 9.53 25.95 18.11
CA GLY A 38 8.32 26.66 17.66
C GLY A 38 8.59 28.05 17.06
N ASN A 39 9.78 28.63 17.28
CA ASN A 39 10.15 29.96 16.77
C ASN A 39 10.69 29.95 15.32
N LEU A 40 10.46 28.88 14.55
CA LEU A 40 10.98 28.71 13.20
C LEU A 40 9.90 28.96 12.13
N PRO A 41 9.71 30.21 11.67
CA PRO A 41 8.53 30.60 10.87
C PRO A 41 8.50 30.00 9.46
N LEU A 42 9.63 29.49 8.96
CA LEU A 42 9.76 28.90 7.63
C LEU A 42 9.81 27.38 7.63
N LEU A 43 9.71 26.72 8.79
CA LEU A 43 9.88 25.28 8.90
C LEU A 43 8.72 24.53 8.22
N ILE A 44 9.08 23.61 7.33
CA ILE A 44 8.17 22.77 6.55
C ILE A 44 8.22 21.31 7.04
N SER A 45 9.39 20.83 7.46
CA SER A 45 9.58 19.45 7.91
C SER A 45 10.36 19.40 9.22
N LEU A 46 9.80 18.75 10.24
CA LEU A 46 10.47 18.47 11.51
C LEU A 46 10.48 16.96 11.76
N ARG A 47 11.66 16.37 11.68
CA ARG A 47 11.88 14.93 11.85
C ARG A 47 12.88 14.67 12.97
N VAL A 48 12.40 14.12 14.08
CA VAL A 48 13.20 13.76 15.27
C VAL A 48 12.94 12.30 15.71
N ASP A 49 12.38 11.52 14.80
CA ASP A 49 12.04 10.10 14.93
C ASP A 49 13.25 9.21 15.24
N SER A 50 13.01 8.02 15.82
CA SER A 50 14.01 6.99 16.10
C SER A 50 15.21 7.54 16.91
N ASN A 51 14.89 8.04 18.11
CA ASN A 51 15.84 8.59 19.07
C ASN A 51 15.47 8.11 20.50
N ARG A 52 15.98 8.78 21.53
CA ARG A 52 15.64 8.55 22.95
C ARG A 52 15.09 9.83 23.59
N ILE A 53 14.40 10.66 22.79
CA ILE A 53 13.80 11.93 23.24
C ILE A 53 12.68 11.63 24.22
N SER A 54 12.60 12.38 25.33
CA SER A 54 11.67 12.12 26.42
C SER A 54 10.96 13.38 26.90
N GLY A 55 9.85 13.23 27.63
CA GLY A 55 9.03 14.36 28.08
C GLY A 55 7.88 14.67 27.12
N SER A 56 7.16 15.77 27.36
CA SER A 56 5.96 16.10 26.59
C SER A 56 6.25 16.78 25.26
N ILE A 57 5.32 16.65 24.32
CA ILE A 57 5.33 17.44 23.08
C ILE A 57 5.09 18.92 23.46
N PRO A 58 5.96 19.87 23.06
CA PRO A 58 5.77 21.28 23.39
C PRO A 58 4.58 21.88 22.62
N PRO A 59 3.65 22.57 23.28
CA PRO A 59 2.54 23.27 22.60
C PRO A 59 3.05 24.35 21.62
N GLU A 60 4.25 24.88 21.82
CA GLU A 60 4.89 25.87 20.95
C GLU A 60 5.09 25.36 19.52
N LEU A 61 5.17 24.04 19.30
CA LEU A 61 5.23 23.48 17.95
C LEU A 61 3.98 23.83 17.12
N GLY A 62 2.84 24.11 17.76
CA GLY A 62 1.63 24.59 17.09
C GLY A 62 1.75 25.97 16.44
N GLN A 63 2.85 26.69 16.67
CA GLN A 63 3.14 27.99 16.05
C GLN A 63 3.76 27.87 14.65
N LEU A 64 4.15 26.66 14.23
CA LEU A 64 4.82 26.38 12.97
C LEU A 64 3.85 26.37 11.79
N GLY A 65 3.28 27.52 11.44
CA GLY A 65 2.20 27.63 10.44
C GLY A 65 2.53 27.18 9.00
N ARG A 66 3.78 26.81 8.70
CA ARG A 66 4.21 26.24 7.41
C ARG A 66 4.52 24.75 7.45
N LEU A 67 4.43 24.12 8.63
CA LEU A 67 4.78 22.73 8.82
C LEU A 67 3.83 21.82 8.03
N ARG A 68 4.42 20.90 7.28
CA ARG A 68 3.74 19.87 6.49
C ARG A 68 3.98 18.47 7.05
N GLU A 69 5.12 18.28 7.69
CA GLU A 69 5.58 16.99 8.18
C GLU A 69 6.08 17.12 9.62
N LEU A 70 5.48 16.34 10.53
CA LEU A 70 5.92 16.21 11.91
C LEU A 70 6.10 14.73 12.24
N PHE A 71 7.35 14.30 12.33
CA PHE A 71 7.73 12.92 12.65
C PHE A 71 8.42 12.87 14.01
N LEU A 72 7.71 12.31 14.99
CA LEU A 72 8.14 12.17 16.39
C LEU A 72 8.20 10.70 16.86
N GLN A 73 7.94 9.74 15.97
CA GLN A 73 7.79 8.34 16.34
C GLN A 73 9.07 7.68 16.86
N GLU A 74 8.95 6.52 17.50
CA GLU A 74 10.07 5.75 18.06
C GLU A 74 10.93 6.59 19.02
N ASN A 75 10.29 7.12 20.05
CA ASN A 75 10.92 7.91 21.10
C ASN A 75 10.34 7.52 22.48
N GLN A 76 10.62 8.32 23.49
CA GLN A 76 10.15 8.14 24.88
C GLN A 76 9.27 9.33 25.30
N LEU A 77 8.55 9.94 24.35
CA LEU A 77 7.65 11.06 24.63
C LEU A 77 6.50 10.59 25.51
N SER A 78 6.01 11.52 26.34
CA SER A 78 4.97 11.20 27.32
C SER A 78 3.96 12.31 27.56
N GLY A 79 2.81 11.94 28.12
CA GLY A 79 1.72 12.86 28.42
C GLY A 79 0.69 12.95 27.29
N THR A 80 -0.06 14.06 27.25
CA THR A 80 -1.12 14.28 26.27
C THR A 80 -0.59 15.03 25.04
N VAL A 81 -1.30 14.91 23.92
CA VAL A 81 -1.00 15.68 22.70
C VAL A 81 -1.55 17.11 22.86
N PRO A 82 -0.74 18.17 22.68
CA PRO A 82 -1.20 19.55 22.82
C PRO A 82 -2.27 19.92 21.77
N SER A 83 -3.33 20.61 22.21
CA SER A 83 -4.39 21.09 21.33
C SER A 83 -3.92 22.10 20.28
N GLU A 84 -2.80 22.77 20.56
CA GLU A 84 -2.14 23.76 19.74
C GLU A 84 -1.64 23.18 18.41
N LEU A 85 -1.37 21.87 18.34
CA LEU A 85 -1.02 21.22 17.06
C LEU A 85 -2.19 21.27 16.05
N GLY A 86 -3.43 21.46 16.51
CA GLY A 86 -4.57 21.73 15.64
C GLY A 86 -4.47 23.03 14.83
N ASN A 87 -3.55 23.95 15.17
CA ASN A 87 -3.31 25.19 14.42
C ASN A 87 -2.46 24.96 13.15
N LEU A 88 -1.89 23.77 12.95
CA LEU A 88 -1.00 23.45 11.83
C LEU A 88 -1.80 23.19 10.53
N SER A 89 -2.45 24.22 10.01
CA SER A 89 -3.37 24.12 8.85
C SER A 89 -2.77 23.56 7.55
N LEU A 90 -1.44 23.50 7.43
CA LEU A 90 -0.74 22.93 6.28
C LEU A 90 -0.15 21.53 6.56
N LEU A 91 -0.38 20.97 7.74
CA LEU A 91 0.13 19.66 8.11
C LEU A 91 -0.52 18.60 7.21
N GLY A 92 0.31 17.79 6.56
CA GLY A 92 -0.12 16.64 5.76
C GLY A 92 0.13 15.32 6.48
N THR A 93 1.18 15.25 7.31
CA THR A 93 1.56 14.03 8.03
C THR A 93 1.95 14.35 9.47
N LEU A 94 1.32 13.62 10.41
CA LEU A 94 1.65 13.59 11.82
C LEU A 94 1.93 12.15 12.24
N ASN A 95 3.16 11.85 12.63
CA ASN A 95 3.53 10.53 13.16
C ASN A 95 4.02 10.67 14.60
N LEU A 96 3.24 10.09 15.52
CA LEU A 96 3.48 10.05 16.97
C LEU A 96 3.73 8.63 17.47
N GLY A 97 3.76 7.63 16.57
CA GLY A 97 3.78 6.22 16.93
C GLY A 97 4.97 5.82 17.81
N ASP A 98 4.90 4.65 18.43
CA ASP A 98 5.96 4.07 19.26
C ASP A 98 6.53 5.04 20.30
N ASN A 99 5.62 5.76 20.95
CA ASN A 99 5.88 6.58 22.13
C ASN A 99 4.97 6.08 23.25
N PRO A 100 5.38 5.05 24.01
CA PRO A 100 4.51 4.34 24.95
C PRO A 100 4.05 5.21 26.12
N GLY A 101 4.68 6.37 26.35
CA GLY A 101 4.26 7.31 27.38
C GLY A 101 3.18 8.30 26.94
N LEU A 102 2.89 8.41 25.63
CA LEU A 102 1.83 9.28 25.11
C LEU A 102 0.48 8.61 25.35
N ALA A 103 -0.44 9.33 25.98
CA ALA A 103 -1.71 8.78 26.43
C ALA A 103 -2.83 9.81 26.42
N GLY A 104 -4.07 9.30 26.33
CA GLY A 104 -5.29 10.10 26.45
C GLY A 104 -5.91 10.54 25.11
N PRO A 105 -7.01 11.31 25.17
CA PRO A 105 -7.74 11.68 23.97
C PRO A 105 -6.94 12.60 23.07
N LEU A 106 -6.99 12.34 21.76
CA LEU A 106 -6.54 13.29 20.77
C LEU A 106 -7.36 14.59 20.85
N PRO A 107 -6.73 15.77 20.65
CA PRO A 107 -7.44 17.04 20.75
C PRO A 107 -8.54 17.16 19.70
N LEU A 108 -9.73 17.62 20.10
CA LEU A 108 -10.83 17.90 19.17
C LEU A 108 -10.44 18.89 18.06
N SER A 109 -9.46 19.77 18.31
CA SER A 109 -8.92 20.68 17.30
C SER A 109 -8.28 19.98 16.10
N PHE A 110 -7.96 18.69 16.18
CA PHE A 110 -7.43 17.94 15.04
C PHE A 110 -8.46 17.80 13.93
N SER A 111 -9.76 17.80 14.27
CA SER A 111 -10.86 17.75 13.29
C SER A 111 -10.89 18.93 12.29
N THR A 112 -10.10 19.99 12.55
CA THR A 112 -9.94 21.13 11.63
C THR A 112 -8.74 20.99 10.68
N LEU A 113 -7.91 19.96 10.87
CA LEU A 113 -6.72 19.73 10.05
C LEU A 113 -7.07 19.01 8.76
N ASN A 114 -6.34 19.32 7.68
CA ASN A 114 -6.39 18.60 6.42
C ASN A 114 -5.17 17.67 6.28
N ILE A 115 -4.99 16.79 7.28
CA ILE A 115 -3.93 15.78 7.23
C ILE A 115 -4.34 14.60 6.35
N ALA A 116 -3.38 13.99 5.67
CA ALA A 116 -3.56 12.72 4.98
C ALA A 116 -3.19 11.54 5.89
N ASN A 117 -2.18 11.74 6.74
CA ASN A 117 -1.59 10.68 7.57
C ASN A 117 -1.52 11.08 9.03
N LEU A 118 -2.17 10.29 9.89
CA LEU A 118 -2.06 10.30 11.34
C LEU A 118 -1.66 8.90 11.79
N ASN A 119 -0.47 8.78 12.38
CA ASN A 119 -0.03 7.53 12.99
C ASN A 119 0.17 7.76 14.50
N VAL A 120 -0.53 6.95 15.30
CA VAL A 120 -0.42 6.93 16.77
C VAL A 120 -0.22 5.49 17.30
N PHE A 121 0.11 4.54 16.44
CA PHE A 121 0.32 3.14 16.84
C PHE A 121 1.43 3.03 17.89
N GLY A 122 1.36 2.07 18.83
CA GLY A 122 2.35 1.96 19.89
C GLY A 122 2.30 3.09 20.94
N THR A 123 1.19 3.84 21.00
CA THR A 123 0.87 4.80 22.07
C THR A 123 -0.41 4.39 22.80
N GLU A 124 -0.73 5.06 23.91
CA GLU A 124 -2.03 4.97 24.60
C GLU A 124 -2.96 6.13 24.20
N LEU A 125 -2.74 6.74 23.04
CA LEU A 125 -3.61 7.79 22.50
C LEU A 125 -4.89 7.20 21.93
N CYS A 126 -5.98 7.96 22.05
CA CYS A 126 -7.30 7.47 21.68
C CYS A 126 -8.18 8.54 21.01
N ALA A 127 -9.19 8.11 20.26
CA ALA A 127 -10.13 8.96 19.54
C ALA A 127 -11.27 9.37 20.49
N PRO A 128 -11.52 10.67 20.71
CA PRO A 128 -12.67 11.10 21.47
C PRO A 128 -13.98 10.69 20.78
N PRO A 129 -15.06 10.41 21.52
CA PRO A 129 -16.35 9.95 20.97
C PRO A 129 -17.16 11.06 20.27
N ASP A 130 -16.54 12.22 20.00
CA ASP A 130 -17.21 13.34 19.35
C ASP A 130 -17.53 12.99 17.88
N HIS A 131 -18.79 13.19 17.47
CA HIS A 131 -19.25 12.82 16.13
C HIS A 131 -18.44 13.50 15.02
N GLY A 132 -18.12 14.79 15.16
CA GLY A 132 -17.36 15.53 14.15
C GLY A 132 -15.91 15.05 14.07
N PHE A 133 -15.33 14.67 15.21
CA PHE A 133 -14.01 14.04 15.25
C PHE A 133 -14.00 12.68 14.58
N GLN A 134 -14.98 11.82 14.87
CA GLN A 134 -15.08 10.48 14.30
C GLN A 134 -15.30 10.54 12.78
N GLU A 135 -16.15 11.44 12.31
CA GLU A 135 -16.34 11.70 10.87
C GLU A 135 -15.04 12.19 10.21
N TRP A 136 -14.31 13.09 10.86
CA TRP A 136 -13.00 13.53 10.39
C TRP A 136 -11.98 12.38 10.32
N LEU A 137 -11.90 11.57 11.37
CA LEU A 137 -10.97 10.44 11.48
C LEU A 137 -11.23 9.39 10.38
N ASN A 138 -12.50 9.07 10.13
CA ASN A 138 -12.92 8.12 9.11
C ASN A 138 -12.63 8.58 7.66
N ASN A 139 -12.46 9.89 7.46
CA ASN A 139 -12.12 10.47 6.16
C ASN A 139 -10.60 10.58 5.92
N LEU A 140 -9.77 10.27 6.91
CA LEU A 140 -8.32 10.27 6.73
C LEU A 140 -7.91 9.13 5.81
N ALA A 141 -6.96 9.40 4.90
CA ALA A 141 -6.36 8.34 4.09
C ALA A 141 -5.67 7.31 5.01
N PHE A 142 -4.99 7.79 6.06
CA PHE A 142 -4.35 6.96 7.08
C PHE A 142 -4.51 7.63 8.43
N GLY A 143 -5.21 6.99 9.37
CA GLY A 143 -5.58 7.64 10.63
C GLY A 143 -6.28 6.72 11.61
N ARG A 144 -5.57 5.69 12.10
CA ARG A 144 -6.15 4.73 13.04
C ARG A 144 -5.81 5.09 14.45
N VAL A 145 -6.86 5.45 15.18
CA VAL A 145 -6.76 5.83 16.58
C VAL A 145 -7.84 5.03 17.31
N PRO A 146 -7.48 4.18 18.28
CA PRO A 146 -8.47 3.39 19.01
C PRO A 146 -9.41 4.32 19.79
N ASP A 147 -10.68 3.97 19.94
CA ASP A 147 -11.61 4.82 20.68
C ASP A 147 -11.21 4.98 22.16
N CYS A 148 -11.42 6.18 22.72
CA CYS A 148 -11.09 6.45 24.12
C CYS A 148 -11.95 5.69 25.12
N ILE A 149 -13.13 5.28 24.68
CA ILE A 149 -13.97 4.37 25.44
C ILE A 149 -13.68 2.99 24.86
N ARG A 150 -12.64 2.32 25.38
CA ARG A 150 -12.52 0.87 25.19
C ARG A 150 -13.79 0.26 25.79
N SER A 151 -14.64 -0.33 24.96
CA SER A 151 -15.77 -1.08 25.50
C SER A 151 -15.18 -2.33 26.17
N ALA A 152 -15.00 -2.29 27.49
CA ALA A 152 -14.77 -3.47 28.33
C ALA A 152 -16.01 -4.38 28.38
N GLY A 153 -16.77 -4.44 27.27
CA GLY A 153 -18.06 -5.08 27.15
C GLY A 153 -18.14 -5.86 25.84
N PRO A 154 -19.33 -6.35 25.50
CA PRO A 154 -19.53 -7.12 24.29
C PRO A 154 -19.10 -6.36 23.04
N ALA A 155 -18.39 -7.04 22.16
CA ALA A 155 -17.92 -6.47 20.91
C ALA A 155 -18.10 -7.48 19.77
N MET A 156 -18.07 -7.00 18.54
CA MET A 156 -18.11 -7.86 17.37
C MET A 156 -17.38 -7.22 16.21
N TYR A 157 -16.84 -8.07 15.33
CA TYR A 157 -16.36 -7.64 14.03
C TYR A 157 -16.56 -8.73 12.98
N LEU A 158 -16.40 -8.34 11.73
CA LEU A 158 -16.18 -9.24 10.61
C LEU A 158 -14.70 -9.18 10.21
N THR A 159 -14.09 -10.32 9.87
CA THR A 159 -12.68 -10.38 9.42
C THR A 159 -12.55 -11.17 8.12
N GLN A 160 -11.60 -10.76 7.28
CA GLN A 160 -11.17 -11.47 6.08
C GLN A 160 -9.74 -11.97 6.28
N ALA A 161 -8.74 -11.13 5.99
CA ALA A 161 -7.33 -11.49 6.11
C ALA A 161 -6.73 -11.14 7.49
N VAL A 162 -7.09 -9.97 8.02
CA VAL A 162 -6.52 -9.39 9.23
C VAL A 162 -7.55 -8.47 9.87
N GLN A 163 -7.63 -8.50 11.20
CA GLN A 163 -8.57 -7.67 11.95
C GLN A 163 -8.10 -7.42 13.38
N SER A 164 -8.61 -6.35 13.97
CA SER A 164 -8.41 -6.04 15.38
C SER A 164 -9.64 -5.32 15.93
N LEU A 165 -10.01 -5.60 17.18
CA LEU A 165 -11.04 -4.85 17.89
C LEU A 165 -10.67 -3.38 18.07
N ASP A 166 -9.39 -3.12 18.37
CA ASP A 166 -8.87 -1.77 18.57
C ASP A 166 -8.69 -1.01 17.23
N HIS A 167 -8.51 -1.75 16.13
CA HIS A 167 -8.22 -1.22 14.80
C HIS A 167 -9.04 -1.91 13.70
N PRO A 168 -10.34 -1.57 13.53
CA PRO A 168 -11.20 -2.18 12.53
C PRO A 168 -10.65 -2.02 11.11
N VAL A 169 -10.39 -3.14 10.44
CA VAL A 169 -9.97 -3.29 9.04
C VAL A 169 -11.21 -3.36 8.16
N PRO A 170 -11.35 -2.46 7.17
CA PRO A 170 -12.42 -2.51 6.20
C PRO A 170 -12.38 -3.80 5.40
N LEU A 171 -13.56 -4.30 5.04
CA LEU A 171 -13.71 -5.49 4.23
C LEU A 171 -13.68 -5.15 2.74
N VAL A 172 -13.20 -6.08 1.94
CA VAL A 172 -13.35 -6.07 0.48
C VAL A 172 -14.72 -6.64 0.14
N ALA A 173 -15.49 -5.92 -0.67
CA ALA A 173 -16.80 -6.39 -1.14
C ALA A 173 -16.69 -7.70 -1.93
N GLY A 174 -17.67 -8.60 -1.77
CA GLY A 174 -17.74 -9.87 -2.49
C GLY A 174 -16.91 -11.02 -1.91
N GLU A 175 -16.04 -10.75 -0.93
CA GLU A 175 -15.16 -11.75 -0.32
C GLU A 175 -15.76 -12.32 0.99
N ASP A 176 -15.63 -13.63 1.18
CA ASP A 176 -16.10 -14.32 2.38
C ASP A 176 -15.46 -13.76 3.65
N ALA A 177 -16.22 -13.67 4.74
CA ALA A 177 -15.74 -13.15 6.02
C ALA A 177 -16.11 -14.07 7.18
N LEU A 178 -15.43 -13.93 8.31
CA LEU A 178 -15.79 -14.53 9.59
C LEU A 178 -16.38 -13.46 10.51
N LEU A 179 -17.62 -13.66 10.95
CA LEU A 179 -18.18 -12.93 12.08
C LEU A 179 -17.57 -13.47 13.36
N ARG A 180 -17.00 -12.60 14.19
CA ARG A 180 -16.56 -12.91 15.56
C ARG A 180 -17.31 -12.03 16.54
N VAL A 181 -17.95 -12.66 17.51
CA VAL A 181 -18.71 -12.02 18.59
C VAL A 181 -18.03 -12.34 19.92
N PHE A 182 -17.63 -11.30 20.64
CA PHE A 182 -16.96 -11.38 21.92
C PHE A 182 -17.92 -10.96 23.01
N LEU A 183 -18.08 -11.81 24.02
CA LEU A 183 -18.81 -11.51 25.24
C LEU A 183 -17.78 -11.49 26.36
N ALA A 184 -17.65 -10.37 27.07
CA ALA A 184 -16.80 -10.26 28.24
C ALA A 184 -17.62 -10.60 29.50
N ASN A 185 -17.08 -11.48 30.35
CA ASN A 185 -17.73 -11.94 31.56
C ASN A 185 -17.36 -11.09 32.77
N GLU A 186 -17.98 -9.90 32.92
CA GLU A 186 -17.82 -9.11 34.13
C GLU A 186 -18.53 -9.79 35.33
N GLY A 187 -17.78 -10.57 36.10
CA GLY A 187 -18.19 -11.10 37.41
C GLY A 187 -18.98 -12.41 37.39
N ASP A 188 -18.56 -13.40 36.59
CA ASP A 188 -19.16 -14.75 36.51
C ASP A 188 -20.66 -14.74 36.12
N GLN A 189 -21.10 -13.73 35.38
CA GLN A 189 -22.50 -13.60 34.92
C GLN A 189 -22.91 -14.69 33.92
N TYR A 190 -21.96 -15.26 33.19
CA TYR A 190 -22.22 -16.26 32.15
C TYR A 190 -21.63 -17.63 32.52
N PRO A 191 -22.46 -18.64 32.85
CA PRO A 191 -21.98 -20.01 33.08
C PRO A 191 -21.57 -20.72 31.78
N SER A 192 -21.99 -20.19 30.63
CA SER A 192 -21.72 -20.67 29.28
C SER A 192 -21.92 -19.51 28.29
N LEU A 193 -21.31 -19.59 27.11
CA LEU A 193 -21.59 -18.67 26.00
C LEU A 193 -23.05 -18.87 25.54
N PRO A 194 -23.90 -17.83 25.58
CA PRO A 194 -25.29 -17.92 25.13
C PRO A 194 -25.37 -18.04 23.60
N PRO A 195 -26.50 -18.57 23.06
CA PRO A 195 -26.78 -18.46 21.64
C PRO A 195 -26.95 -16.99 21.24
N VAL A 196 -26.63 -16.67 19.98
CA VAL A 196 -26.79 -15.32 19.43
C VAL A 196 -27.46 -15.37 18.07
N ARG A 197 -28.16 -14.28 17.72
CA ARG A 197 -28.75 -14.07 16.39
C ARG A 197 -28.10 -12.88 15.71
N ALA A 198 -27.32 -13.11 14.67
CA ALA A 198 -26.77 -12.06 13.82
C ALA A 198 -27.78 -11.69 12.74
N THR A 199 -28.17 -10.42 12.65
CA THR A 199 -29.05 -9.90 11.60
C THR A 199 -28.33 -8.87 10.76
N PHE A 200 -28.24 -9.13 9.46
CA PHE A 200 -27.60 -8.27 8.48
C PHE A 200 -28.65 -7.45 7.74
N TYR A 201 -28.36 -6.17 7.58
CA TYR A 201 -29.22 -5.22 6.87
C TYR A 201 -28.46 -4.57 5.72
N HIS A 202 -29.18 -4.28 4.65
CA HIS A 202 -28.70 -3.43 3.57
C HIS A 202 -29.85 -2.51 3.18
N ASN A 203 -29.57 -1.21 3.07
CA ASN A 203 -30.59 -0.22 2.73
C ASN A 203 -31.85 -0.32 3.61
N ASN A 204 -31.67 -0.48 4.92
CA ASN A 204 -32.73 -0.68 5.94
C ASN A 204 -33.58 -1.96 5.79
N THR A 205 -33.22 -2.87 4.89
CA THR A 205 -33.91 -4.15 4.71
C THR A 205 -33.06 -5.29 5.25
N THR A 206 -33.68 -6.26 5.94
CA THR A 206 -32.99 -7.47 6.37
C THR A 206 -32.62 -8.31 5.16
N VAL A 207 -31.33 -8.59 5.00
CA VAL A 207 -30.80 -9.40 3.90
C VAL A 207 -30.38 -10.80 4.34
N HIS A 208 -29.97 -10.96 5.59
CA HIS A 208 -29.60 -12.27 6.16
C HIS A 208 -29.84 -12.32 7.67
N VAL A 209 -30.14 -13.52 8.17
CA VAL A 209 -30.25 -13.81 9.61
C VAL A 209 -29.53 -15.12 9.86
N GLU A 210 -28.61 -15.12 10.82
CA GLU A 210 -27.83 -16.29 11.23
C GLU A 210 -28.07 -16.55 12.73
N ASP A 211 -28.62 -17.72 13.06
CA ASP A 211 -28.76 -18.19 14.44
C ASP A 211 -27.54 -19.04 14.80
N ILE A 212 -26.72 -18.58 15.74
CA ILE A 212 -25.46 -19.22 16.13
C ILE A 212 -25.65 -19.85 17.51
N PRO A 213 -25.44 -21.16 17.66
CA PRO A 213 -25.63 -21.84 18.93
C PRO A 213 -24.59 -21.38 19.97
N GLY A 214 -24.99 -21.37 21.24
CA GLY A 214 -24.09 -21.13 22.36
C GLY A 214 -23.16 -22.31 22.62
N GLU A 215 -22.08 -22.06 23.37
CA GLU A 215 -21.08 -23.07 23.74
C GLU A 215 -21.04 -23.30 25.26
N PRO A 216 -20.79 -24.54 25.73
CA PRO A 216 -20.78 -24.89 27.15
C PRO A 216 -19.51 -24.44 27.89
N ILE A 217 -18.87 -23.36 27.43
CA ILE A 217 -17.66 -22.77 27.98
C ILE A 217 -18.01 -21.35 28.41
N PRO A 218 -17.64 -20.90 29.63
CA PRO A 218 -17.88 -19.53 30.05
C PRO A 218 -17.04 -18.55 29.20
N PRO A 219 -17.58 -17.36 28.87
CA PRO A 219 -16.81 -16.33 28.21
C PRO A 219 -15.62 -15.89 29.07
N PRO A 220 -14.50 -15.47 28.45
CA PRO A 220 -13.36 -14.89 29.16
C PRO A 220 -13.74 -13.57 29.87
N GLU A 221 -12.91 -13.13 30.81
CA GLU A 221 -13.10 -11.85 31.52
C GLU A 221 -12.99 -10.65 30.57
N GLU A 222 -12.15 -10.75 29.53
CA GLU A 222 -11.96 -9.75 28.48
C GLU A 222 -12.00 -10.42 27.10
N ALA A 223 -12.28 -9.66 26.05
CA ALA A 223 -12.28 -10.19 24.69
C ALA A 223 -10.90 -10.74 24.31
N ASP A 224 -10.86 -12.04 23.97
CA ASP A 224 -9.64 -12.73 23.54
C ASP A 224 -9.65 -12.98 22.03
N GLU A 225 -9.02 -12.09 21.28
CA GLU A 225 -8.87 -12.24 19.83
C GLU A 225 -8.00 -13.44 19.44
N GLY A 226 -7.16 -13.96 20.34
CA GLY A 226 -6.23 -15.07 20.09
C GLY A 226 -6.84 -16.47 20.20
N SER A 227 -8.14 -16.57 20.46
CA SER A 227 -8.83 -17.84 20.63
C SER A 227 -10.19 -17.86 19.93
N LEU A 228 -10.35 -18.73 18.93
CA LEU A 228 -11.65 -18.92 18.27
C LEU A 228 -12.70 -19.47 19.23
N SER A 229 -12.33 -20.32 20.20
CA SER A 229 -13.27 -20.84 21.20
C SER A 229 -13.65 -19.81 22.28
N ALA A 230 -12.97 -18.66 22.32
CA ALA A 230 -13.31 -17.55 23.21
C ALA A 230 -14.30 -16.55 22.58
N SER A 231 -14.69 -16.76 21.32
CA SER A 231 -15.67 -15.97 20.60
C SER A 231 -16.74 -16.87 19.97
N ILE A 232 -17.93 -16.31 19.74
CA ILE A 232 -18.98 -16.96 18.96
C ILE A 232 -18.73 -16.58 17.50
N ASN A 233 -18.61 -17.58 16.63
CA ASN A 233 -18.16 -17.37 15.25
C ASN A 233 -19.17 -17.90 14.23
N ALA A 234 -19.30 -17.21 13.09
CA ALA A 234 -20.05 -17.69 11.94
C ALA A 234 -19.40 -17.26 10.64
N SER A 235 -19.39 -18.16 9.65
CA SER A 235 -18.98 -17.82 8.29
C SER A 235 -20.06 -16.96 7.62
N VAL A 236 -19.64 -15.88 6.99
CA VAL A 236 -20.50 -14.94 6.27
C VAL A 236 -20.11 -14.96 4.80
N PRO A 237 -20.97 -15.47 3.90
CA PRO A 237 -20.68 -15.53 2.47
C PRO A 237 -20.43 -14.14 1.88
N GLY A 238 -19.45 -14.02 1.00
CA GLY A 238 -19.03 -12.77 0.36
C GLY A 238 -20.15 -12.08 -0.43
N SER A 239 -21.14 -12.84 -0.89
CA SER A 239 -22.37 -12.29 -1.49
C SER A 239 -23.19 -11.38 -0.57
N LEU A 240 -22.96 -11.42 0.75
CA LEU A 240 -23.56 -10.53 1.73
C LEU A 240 -22.66 -9.33 2.07
N ILE A 241 -21.36 -9.41 1.76
CA ILE A 241 -20.36 -8.38 2.05
C ILE A 241 -20.39 -7.35 0.93
N MET A 242 -21.11 -6.26 1.16
CA MET A 242 -21.31 -5.17 0.20
C MET A 242 -21.33 -3.81 0.92
N PRO A 243 -21.07 -2.69 0.21
CA PRO A 243 -21.23 -1.36 0.78
C PRO A 243 -22.62 -1.15 1.41
N GLU A 244 -22.71 -0.25 2.40
CA GLU A 244 -23.95 0.03 3.15
C GLU A 244 -24.51 -1.15 3.96
N LEU A 245 -23.70 -2.19 4.19
CA LEU A 245 -24.04 -3.28 5.10
C LEU A 245 -24.08 -2.77 6.54
N GLU A 246 -25.15 -3.12 7.26
CA GLU A 246 -25.26 -2.92 8.71
C GLU A 246 -25.46 -4.27 9.41
N LEU A 247 -24.96 -4.38 10.64
CA LEU A 247 -25.05 -5.59 11.46
C LEU A 247 -25.58 -5.26 12.85
N VAL A 248 -26.42 -6.16 13.38
CA VAL A 248 -26.74 -6.24 14.80
C VAL A 248 -26.69 -7.69 15.24
N VAL A 249 -26.19 -7.95 16.44
CA VAL A 249 -26.22 -9.27 17.06
C VAL A 249 -27.09 -9.21 18.30
N GLU A 250 -28.13 -10.03 18.37
CA GLU A 250 -28.98 -10.22 19.55
C GLU A 250 -28.41 -11.35 20.41
N ILE A 251 -28.33 -11.14 21.72
CA ILE A 251 -27.79 -12.11 22.68
C ILE A 251 -28.96 -12.81 23.36
N ASP A 252 -28.94 -14.14 23.37
CA ASP A 252 -30.01 -15.00 23.91
C ASP A 252 -31.42 -14.57 23.41
N PRO A 253 -31.65 -14.57 22.08
CA PRO A 253 -32.85 -13.99 21.48
C PRO A 253 -34.16 -14.70 21.87
N ASP A 254 -34.09 -15.94 22.36
CA ASP A 254 -35.24 -16.76 22.73
C ASP A 254 -35.53 -16.77 24.26
N ASP A 255 -34.76 -16.01 25.05
CA ASP A 255 -34.94 -15.77 26.49
C ASP A 255 -35.14 -17.05 27.32
N GLU A 256 -34.29 -18.08 27.09
CA GLU A 256 -34.31 -19.29 27.93
C GLU A 256 -33.66 -19.05 29.31
N SER A 257 -32.92 -17.95 29.49
CA SER A 257 -32.20 -17.60 30.73
C SER A 257 -32.78 -16.36 31.46
N SER A 258 -34.08 -16.38 31.71
CA SER A 258 -34.89 -15.28 32.27
C SER A 258 -34.55 -14.80 33.72
N SER A 259 -33.27 -14.57 34.09
CA SER A 259 -32.94 -14.11 35.46
C SER A 259 -31.83 -13.07 35.63
N ASN A 260 -31.06 -12.68 34.61
CA ASN A 260 -29.99 -11.68 34.79
C ASN A 260 -30.32 -10.32 34.14
N SER A 261 -30.80 -9.37 34.94
CA SER A 261 -31.17 -8.01 34.53
C SER A 261 -30.02 -7.10 34.07
N ASN A 262 -28.79 -7.63 34.01
CA ASN A 262 -27.59 -6.91 33.60
C ASN A 262 -27.02 -7.39 32.24
N MET A 263 -27.65 -8.36 31.57
CA MET A 263 -27.17 -8.80 30.26
C MET A 263 -27.47 -7.74 29.18
N PRO A 264 -26.49 -7.41 28.32
CA PRO A 264 -26.75 -6.66 27.11
C PRO A 264 -27.60 -7.51 26.16
N VAL A 265 -28.71 -6.94 25.71
CA VAL A 265 -29.67 -7.63 24.81
C VAL A 265 -29.14 -7.71 23.37
N ARG A 266 -28.24 -6.80 23.01
CA ARG A 266 -27.74 -6.66 21.62
C ARG A 266 -26.37 -5.99 21.54
N ILE A 267 -25.68 -6.21 20.43
CA ILE A 267 -24.40 -5.61 20.05
C ILE A 267 -24.54 -4.95 18.67
N PRO A 268 -24.19 -3.66 18.51
CA PRO A 268 -23.93 -2.72 19.59
C PRO A 268 -25.22 -2.37 20.36
N PRO A 269 -25.14 -1.89 21.61
CA PRO A 269 -26.32 -1.45 22.37
C PRO A 269 -27.11 -0.32 21.68
N THR A 270 -26.47 0.44 20.80
CA THR A 270 -27.05 1.53 20.01
C THR A 270 -27.96 1.06 18.88
N GLY A 271 -27.99 -0.25 18.57
CA GLY A 271 -28.79 -0.83 17.51
C GLY A 271 -27.93 -1.42 16.41
N ARG A 272 -28.03 -0.88 15.20
CA ARG A 272 -27.26 -1.37 14.04
C ARG A 272 -25.91 -0.68 13.98
N MET A 273 -24.88 -1.46 13.64
CA MET A 273 -23.54 -0.97 13.36
C MET A 273 -23.30 -0.98 11.85
N PRO A 274 -22.88 0.12 11.23
CA PRO A 274 -22.39 0.08 9.86
C PRO A 274 -21.11 -0.77 9.79
N VAL A 275 -20.98 -1.58 8.76
CA VAL A 275 -19.76 -2.34 8.44
C VAL A 275 -19.02 -1.57 7.35
N ASP A 276 -17.75 -1.21 7.57
CA ASP A 276 -16.92 -0.58 6.54
C ASP A 276 -16.57 -1.64 5.48
N VAL A 277 -17.30 -1.62 4.36
CA VAL A 277 -17.09 -2.48 3.20
C VAL A 277 -16.77 -1.61 2.00
N ARG A 278 -15.68 -1.94 1.29
CA ARG A 278 -15.17 -1.16 0.18
C ARG A 278 -15.12 -2.00 -1.09
N ASP A 279 -15.64 -1.42 -2.17
CA ASP A 279 -15.44 -1.98 -3.51
C ASP A 279 -14.02 -1.70 -4.00
N VAL A 280 -13.42 -2.68 -4.67
CA VAL A 280 -12.17 -2.52 -5.40
C VAL A 280 -12.38 -2.88 -6.86
N PRO A 281 -11.65 -2.25 -7.81
CA PRO A 281 -11.70 -2.70 -9.19
C PRO A 281 -11.20 -4.15 -9.31
N PRO A 282 -11.69 -4.93 -10.29
CA PRO A 282 -11.12 -6.24 -10.59
C PRO A 282 -9.62 -6.15 -10.88
N LEU A 283 -8.88 -7.21 -10.55
CA LEU A 283 -7.47 -7.34 -10.86
C LEU A 283 -7.30 -8.24 -12.09
N ASP A 284 -7.10 -7.63 -13.25
CA ASP A 284 -6.73 -8.33 -14.47
C ASP A 284 -5.21 -8.46 -14.56
N LEU A 285 -4.67 -9.66 -14.32
CA LEU A 285 -3.23 -9.93 -14.37
C LEU A 285 -2.84 -10.68 -15.65
N THR A 286 -1.95 -10.08 -16.42
CA THR A 286 -1.37 -10.65 -17.64
C THR A 286 0.03 -11.16 -17.37
N LEU A 287 0.24 -12.47 -17.54
CA LEU A 287 1.55 -13.11 -17.45
C LEU A 287 2.27 -13.01 -18.80
N VAL A 288 3.48 -12.45 -18.80
CA VAL A 288 4.34 -12.28 -19.97
C VAL A 288 5.56 -13.19 -19.82
N PRO A 289 5.60 -14.37 -20.44
CA PRO A 289 6.77 -15.23 -20.36
C PRO A 289 7.95 -14.62 -21.13
N LEU A 290 9.01 -14.26 -20.40
CA LEU A 290 10.22 -13.64 -20.93
C LEU A 290 11.31 -14.70 -21.09
N LEU A 291 11.78 -14.91 -22.33
CA LEU A 291 12.81 -15.88 -22.66
C LEU A 291 14.11 -15.16 -23.07
N TRP A 292 15.16 -15.34 -22.27
CA TRP A 292 16.48 -14.81 -22.60
C TRP A 292 17.06 -15.52 -23.83
N ILE A 293 17.43 -14.76 -24.86
CA ILE A 293 17.76 -15.32 -26.17
C ILE A 293 19.02 -16.20 -26.15
N GLU A 294 20.00 -15.92 -25.27
CA GLU A 294 21.23 -16.73 -25.19
C GLU A 294 20.98 -18.09 -24.55
N ASN A 295 20.04 -18.19 -23.61
CA ASN A 295 19.68 -19.43 -22.93
C ASN A 295 18.17 -19.46 -22.60
N PRO A 296 17.30 -19.70 -23.59
CA PRO A 296 15.86 -19.56 -23.43
C PRO A 296 15.27 -20.71 -22.60
N ASP A 297 14.85 -20.39 -21.37
CA ASP A 297 14.20 -21.36 -20.49
C ASP A 297 12.70 -21.53 -20.80
N ARG A 298 12.39 -22.46 -21.71
CA ARG A 298 11.01 -22.76 -22.10
C ARG A 298 10.21 -23.51 -21.04
N SER A 299 10.81 -24.00 -19.96
CA SER A 299 10.05 -24.73 -18.94
C SER A 299 9.10 -23.84 -18.14
N ILE A 300 9.35 -22.52 -18.10
CA ILE A 300 8.41 -21.52 -17.58
C ILE A 300 7.06 -21.60 -18.31
N LEU A 301 7.06 -21.85 -19.63
CA LEU A 301 5.83 -21.93 -20.41
C LEU A 301 4.93 -23.06 -19.91
N SER A 302 5.52 -24.21 -19.59
CA SER A 302 4.79 -25.35 -19.05
C SER A 302 4.34 -25.13 -17.60
N GLU A 303 5.06 -24.31 -16.82
CA GLU A 303 4.68 -23.97 -15.44
C GLU A 303 3.47 -23.03 -15.38
N ILE A 304 3.35 -22.12 -16.35
CA ILE A 304 2.25 -21.17 -16.42
C ILE A 304 1.09 -21.63 -17.30
N GLU A 305 1.28 -22.65 -18.13
CA GLU A 305 0.26 -23.15 -19.04
C GLU A 305 -1.00 -23.60 -18.27
N GLY A 306 -2.14 -23.02 -18.64
CA GLY A 306 -3.43 -23.37 -18.05
C GLY A 306 -3.68 -22.79 -16.65
N LEU A 307 -2.75 -21.98 -16.12
CA LEU A 307 -3.00 -21.25 -14.88
C LEU A 307 -4.26 -20.40 -15.00
N SER A 308 -5.07 -20.52 -13.97
CA SER A 308 -6.28 -19.77 -13.71
C SER A 308 -6.10 -18.98 -12.41
N SER A 309 -7.05 -18.11 -12.11
CA SER A 309 -7.01 -17.39 -10.85
C SER A 309 -7.14 -18.34 -9.65
N ASP A 310 -7.80 -19.50 -9.79
CA ASP A 310 -8.03 -20.51 -8.74
C ASP A 310 -6.83 -21.39 -8.38
N ASP A 311 -5.72 -21.24 -9.11
CA ASP A 311 -4.51 -21.99 -8.82
C ASP A 311 -3.87 -21.56 -7.50
N GLU A 312 -3.29 -22.55 -6.80
CA GLU A 312 -2.58 -22.36 -5.52
C GLU A 312 -1.51 -21.27 -5.59
N LEU A 313 -0.95 -21.04 -6.77
CA LEU A 313 0.03 -19.98 -7.02
C LEU A 313 -0.47 -18.59 -6.61
N PHE A 314 -1.76 -18.30 -6.79
CA PHE A 314 -2.34 -16.98 -6.49
C PHE A 314 -3.07 -16.95 -5.15
N TRP A 315 -2.95 -18.00 -4.34
CA TRP A 315 -3.63 -18.08 -3.05
C TRP A 315 -3.21 -16.92 -2.12
N GLN A 316 -1.91 -16.65 -1.96
CA GLN A 316 -1.45 -15.51 -1.15
C GLN A 316 -1.98 -14.18 -1.71
N THR A 317 -1.95 -14.00 -3.04
CA THR A 317 -2.43 -12.79 -3.69
C THR A 317 -3.91 -12.52 -3.36
N ARG A 318 -4.76 -13.54 -3.40
CA ARG A 318 -6.20 -13.39 -3.13
C ARG A 318 -6.52 -13.17 -1.66
N ASN A 319 -5.80 -13.84 -0.77
CA ASN A 319 -6.14 -13.86 0.65
C ASN A 319 -5.41 -12.79 1.46
N LEU A 320 -4.29 -12.27 0.97
CA LEU A 320 -3.47 -11.30 1.70
C LEU A 320 -3.52 -9.89 1.10
N LEU A 321 -4.06 -9.72 -0.11
CA LEU A 321 -4.20 -8.42 -0.75
C LEU A 321 -5.65 -8.14 -1.14
N PRO A 322 -6.07 -6.87 -1.16
CA PRO A 322 -7.43 -6.46 -1.53
C PRO A 322 -7.61 -6.46 -3.05
N VAL A 323 -7.66 -7.65 -3.66
CA VAL A 323 -7.73 -7.81 -5.12
C VAL A 323 -9.16 -7.89 -5.66
N GLY A 324 -10.14 -8.32 -4.85
CA GLY A 324 -11.48 -8.66 -5.31
C GLY A 324 -11.43 -9.74 -6.39
N ASP A 325 -12.17 -9.54 -7.48
CA ASP A 325 -12.14 -10.44 -8.63
C ASP A 325 -10.74 -10.49 -9.30
N LEU A 326 -10.07 -11.64 -9.23
CA LEU A 326 -8.80 -11.89 -9.93
C LEU A 326 -9.05 -12.63 -11.25
N SER A 327 -8.55 -12.07 -12.35
CA SER A 327 -8.50 -12.73 -13.66
C SER A 327 -7.04 -12.92 -14.11
N ILE A 328 -6.73 -14.10 -14.66
CA ILE A 328 -5.40 -14.44 -15.17
C ILE A 328 -5.48 -14.60 -16.69
N SER A 329 -4.59 -13.93 -17.40
CA SER A 329 -4.37 -14.14 -18.83
C SER A 329 -2.90 -14.39 -19.11
N ILE A 330 -2.59 -15.23 -20.10
CA ILE A 330 -1.23 -15.60 -20.45
C ILE A 330 -0.96 -15.11 -21.86
N ARG A 331 0.13 -14.37 -22.05
CA ARG A 331 0.62 -13.96 -23.36
C ARG A 331 1.50 -15.03 -24.01
N ASP A 332 1.63 -14.91 -25.33
CA ASP A 332 2.69 -15.59 -26.08
C ASP A 332 4.07 -15.19 -25.55
N GLU A 333 5.06 -16.06 -25.73
CA GLU A 333 6.42 -15.81 -25.27
C GLU A 333 7.06 -14.61 -25.99
N VAL A 334 7.87 -13.88 -25.22
CA VAL A 334 8.63 -12.72 -25.69
C VAL A 334 10.11 -12.97 -25.45
N PHE A 335 10.92 -12.88 -26.50
CA PHE A 335 12.37 -12.98 -26.39
C PHE A 335 12.98 -11.66 -25.90
N THR A 336 13.91 -11.74 -24.96
CA THR A 336 14.69 -10.59 -24.47
C THR A 336 16.18 -10.82 -24.69
N SER A 337 16.93 -9.76 -25.02
CA SER A 337 18.39 -9.78 -25.00
C SER A 337 18.98 -9.60 -23.60
N VAL A 338 18.15 -9.23 -22.62
CA VAL A 338 18.58 -8.93 -21.25
C VAL A 338 18.73 -10.23 -20.45
N ASP A 339 19.90 -10.43 -19.84
CA ASP A 339 20.15 -11.54 -18.93
C ASP A 339 19.32 -11.36 -17.64
N PRO A 340 18.47 -12.33 -17.25
CA PRO A 340 17.52 -12.22 -16.13
C PRO A 340 18.16 -12.32 -14.74
N VAL A 341 19.33 -11.72 -14.54
CA VAL A 341 19.97 -11.54 -13.22
C VAL A 341 19.45 -10.29 -12.52
N PHE A 342 19.56 -10.27 -11.18
CA PHE A 342 19.02 -9.21 -10.32
C PHE A 342 19.43 -7.80 -10.75
N ASP A 343 20.71 -7.60 -11.08
CA ASP A 343 21.26 -6.29 -11.47
C ASP A 343 20.59 -5.72 -12.74
N ASN A 344 19.97 -6.58 -13.57
CA ASN A 344 19.32 -6.19 -14.81
C ASN A 344 17.79 -6.00 -14.67
N TYR A 345 17.23 -6.14 -13.48
CA TYR A 345 15.79 -5.99 -13.26
C TYR A 345 15.22 -4.63 -13.72
N PRO A 346 15.92 -3.48 -13.59
CA PRO A 346 15.45 -2.23 -14.18
C PRO A 346 15.21 -2.32 -15.70
N ALA A 347 16.09 -3.01 -16.43
CA ALA A 347 15.95 -3.20 -17.87
C ALA A 347 14.77 -4.13 -18.21
N ILE A 348 14.60 -5.23 -17.48
CA ILE A 348 13.51 -6.19 -17.68
C ILE A 348 12.15 -5.57 -17.33
N LEU A 349 12.09 -4.78 -16.24
CA LEU A 349 10.91 -4.00 -15.88
C LEU A 349 10.58 -2.98 -16.96
N SER A 350 11.59 -2.31 -17.53
CA SER A 350 11.42 -1.39 -18.66
C SER A 350 10.84 -2.08 -19.90
N GLU A 351 11.33 -3.27 -20.25
CA GLU A 351 10.77 -4.08 -21.34
C GLU A 351 9.33 -4.51 -21.05
N THR A 352 9.06 -4.98 -19.83
CA THR A 352 7.71 -5.41 -19.42
C THR A 352 6.73 -4.24 -19.46
N ARG A 353 7.16 -3.04 -19.03
CA ARG A 353 6.36 -1.82 -19.07
C ARG A 353 6.12 -1.36 -20.52
N ALA A 354 7.12 -1.47 -21.39
CA ALA A 354 6.95 -1.18 -22.82
C ALA A 354 5.93 -2.13 -23.46
N ILE A 355 5.98 -3.44 -23.17
CA ILE A 355 5.00 -4.42 -23.64
C ILE A 355 3.59 -4.05 -23.15
N HIS A 356 3.46 -3.74 -21.86
CA HIS A 356 2.18 -3.33 -21.27
C HIS A 356 1.57 -2.13 -22.01
N ILE A 357 2.36 -1.09 -22.32
CA ILE A 357 1.89 0.07 -23.07
C ILE A 357 1.52 -0.29 -24.51
N LEU A 358 2.32 -1.12 -25.19
CA LEU A 358 2.05 -1.55 -26.56
C LEU A 358 0.78 -2.39 -26.67
N ASP A 359 0.40 -3.09 -25.60
CA ASP A 359 -0.85 -3.84 -25.49
C ASP A 359 -2.06 -2.99 -25.09
N GLY A 360 -1.85 -1.70 -24.80
CA GLY A 360 -2.89 -0.71 -24.53
C GLY A 360 -2.99 -0.23 -23.08
N ASP A 361 -2.00 -0.52 -22.25
CA ASP A 361 -1.86 0.03 -20.89
C ASP A 361 -3.06 -0.26 -19.97
N GLN A 362 -3.58 -1.49 -20.05
CA GLN A 362 -4.72 -1.98 -19.26
C GLN A 362 -4.32 -3.17 -18.39
N GLY A 363 -4.88 -3.22 -17.17
CA GLY A 363 -4.61 -4.29 -16.21
C GLY A 363 -3.17 -4.24 -15.67
N HIS A 364 -2.76 -5.32 -15.02
CA HIS A 364 -1.42 -5.52 -14.48
C HIS A 364 -0.64 -6.50 -15.34
N TYR A 365 0.67 -6.27 -15.45
CA TYR A 365 1.58 -7.09 -16.25
C TYR A 365 2.70 -7.64 -15.38
N MET A 366 2.82 -8.97 -15.36
CA MET A 366 3.90 -9.70 -14.71
C MET A 366 4.83 -10.27 -15.77
N GLY A 367 6.06 -9.77 -15.82
CA GLY A 367 7.14 -10.46 -16.55
C GLY A 367 7.52 -11.74 -15.80
N VAL A 368 7.27 -12.90 -16.41
CA VAL A 368 7.59 -14.20 -15.82
C VAL A 368 8.96 -14.63 -16.30
N LEU A 369 9.88 -14.83 -15.36
CA LEU A 369 11.25 -15.28 -15.63
C LEU A 369 11.71 -16.32 -14.62
N ARG A 370 12.75 -17.08 -14.98
CA ARG A 370 13.33 -18.10 -14.08
C ARG A 370 14.24 -17.41 -13.08
N THR A 371 13.69 -17.03 -11.94
CA THR A 371 14.43 -16.39 -10.84
C THR A 371 13.87 -16.81 -9.48
N GLY A 372 14.67 -16.62 -8.42
CA GLY A 372 14.25 -16.78 -7.03
C GLY A 372 13.66 -15.52 -6.39
N GLY A 373 13.62 -14.38 -7.11
CA GLY A 373 13.14 -13.10 -6.60
C GLY A 373 12.20 -12.37 -7.57
N GLY A 374 11.99 -11.08 -7.33
CA GLY A 374 11.20 -10.20 -8.18
C GLY A 374 11.65 -8.76 -8.06
N ALA A 375 11.01 -7.91 -8.83
CA ALA A 375 11.02 -6.47 -8.62
C ALA A 375 9.74 -5.87 -9.20
N ALA A 376 9.34 -4.73 -8.66
CA ALA A 376 8.10 -4.09 -9.04
C ALA A 376 8.22 -2.57 -9.19
N LEU A 377 7.31 -2.01 -9.99
CA LEU A 377 7.10 -0.57 -10.04
C LEU A 377 6.19 -0.12 -8.89
N MET A 378 6.66 0.82 -8.07
CA MET A 378 5.92 1.38 -6.94
C MET A 378 4.71 2.17 -7.43
N GLY A 379 3.51 1.79 -6.98
CA GLY A 379 2.25 2.42 -7.40
C GLY A 379 1.94 2.22 -8.90
N GLY A 380 2.69 1.35 -9.58
CA GLY A 380 2.53 1.03 -10.99
C GLY A 380 1.66 -0.20 -11.21
N ARG A 381 1.61 -0.67 -12.47
CA ARG A 381 0.88 -1.89 -12.87
C ARG A 381 1.78 -2.92 -13.54
N THR A 382 3.07 -2.87 -13.22
CA THR A 382 4.07 -3.74 -13.83
C THR A 382 5.05 -4.21 -12.78
N PHE A 383 5.33 -5.52 -12.82
CA PHE A 383 6.33 -6.15 -11.99
C PHE A 383 6.91 -7.36 -12.72
N VAL A 384 7.98 -7.92 -12.18
CA VAL A 384 8.59 -9.15 -12.66
C VAL A 384 8.77 -10.11 -11.50
N SER A 385 8.54 -11.39 -11.74
CA SER A 385 8.65 -12.39 -10.69
C SER A 385 8.86 -13.79 -11.25
N GLY A 386 9.44 -14.66 -10.43
CA GLY A 386 9.37 -16.11 -10.64
C GLY A 386 7.97 -16.67 -10.36
N VAL A 387 7.79 -17.96 -10.62
CA VAL A 387 6.52 -18.68 -10.36
C VAL A 387 6.46 -19.11 -8.89
N ALA A 388 6.40 -18.14 -7.98
CA ALA A 388 6.33 -18.36 -6.53
C ALA A 388 5.25 -17.46 -5.90
N GLY A 389 4.22 -18.07 -5.31
CA GLY A 389 3.02 -17.33 -4.88
C GLY A 389 3.27 -16.21 -3.88
N PHE A 390 4.20 -16.43 -2.93
CA PHE A 390 4.63 -15.36 -2.03
C PHE A 390 5.28 -14.19 -2.79
N THR A 391 6.24 -14.48 -3.67
CA THR A 391 6.96 -13.42 -4.40
C THR A 391 6.00 -12.65 -5.28
N ILE A 392 5.07 -13.33 -5.95
CA ILE A 392 4.01 -12.68 -6.75
C ILE A 392 3.18 -11.72 -5.88
N ALA A 393 2.72 -12.17 -4.71
CA ALA A 393 1.95 -11.32 -3.79
C ALA A 393 2.79 -10.14 -3.26
N HIS A 394 4.07 -10.34 -2.94
CA HIS A 394 4.98 -9.29 -2.49
C HIS A 394 5.18 -8.22 -3.57
N GLU A 395 5.57 -8.62 -4.78
CA GLU A 395 5.80 -7.69 -5.90
C GLU A 395 4.53 -6.95 -6.32
N LEU A 396 3.39 -7.63 -6.29
CA LEU A 396 2.10 -6.99 -6.54
C LEU A 396 1.73 -6.00 -5.42
N GLY A 397 2.15 -6.24 -4.19
CA GLY A 397 2.02 -5.28 -3.09
C GLY A 397 2.69 -3.93 -3.40
N HIS A 398 3.86 -3.94 -4.03
CA HIS A 398 4.52 -2.70 -4.48
C HIS A 398 3.73 -1.96 -5.57
N ASN A 399 3.07 -2.67 -6.49
CA ASN A 399 2.13 -2.04 -7.43
C ASN A 399 0.99 -1.33 -6.68
N MET A 400 0.59 -1.82 -5.51
CA MET A 400 -0.37 -1.15 -4.61
C MET A 400 0.28 -0.11 -3.67
N ASN A 401 1.48 0.36 -4.01
CA ASN A 401 2.25 1.37 -3.29
C ASN A 401 2.66 0.96 -1.86
N LEU A 402 2.80 -0.34 -1.59
CA LEU A 402 3.35 -0.84 -0.33
C LEU A 402 4.88 -0.73 -0.34
N GLY A 403 5.46 -0.29 0.78
CA GLY A 403 6.91 -0.29 0.99
C GLY A 403 7.32 -1.47 1.88
N HIS A 404 8.62 -1.70 2.07
CA HIS A 404 9.09 -2.84 2.85
C HIS A 404 8.79 -2.68 4.34
N ALA A 405 8.30 -3.74 4.98
CA ALA A 405 8.25 -3.84 6.43
C ALA A 405 9.67 -4.02 7.00
N PRO A 406 9.96 -3.57 8.23
CA PRO A 406 11.30 -3.57 8.84
C PRO A 406 11.75 -4.97 9.32
N CYS A 407 11.71 -5.98 8.45
CA CYS A 407 12.25 -7.30 8.75
C CYS A 407 12.94 -7.94 7.54
N GLY A 408 14.23 -8.25 7.71
CA GLY A 408 15.03 -8.96 6.71
C GLY A 408 15.39 -8.12 5.47
N SER A 409 15.05 -6.83 5.45
CA SER A 409 15.42 -5.94 4.34
C SER A 409 16.93 -5.74 4.29
N PRO A 410 17.61 -6.05 3.17
CA PRO A 410 19.03 -5.77 2.98
C PRO A 410 19.32 -4.28 2.81
N ASN A 411 18.30 -3.47 2.45
CA ASN A 411 18.41 -2.03 2.21
C ASN A 411 17.48 -1.25 3.14
N LEU A 412 18.07 -0.52 4.10
CA LEU A 412 17.35 0.35 5.04
C LEU A 412 16.60 1.52 4.34
N PHE A 413 16.90 1.81 3.07
CA PHE A 413 16.33 2.93 2.30
C PHE A 413 14.94 2.66 1.70
N THR A 414 14.54 1.39 1.57
CA THR A 414 13.23 0.99 1.02
C THR A 414 12.21 0.62 2.09
N VAL A 415 12.63 0.63 3.36
CA VAL A 415 11.74 0.35 4.49
C VAL A 415 10.72 1.48 4.62
N ASP A 416 9.44 1.13 4.73
CA ASP A 416 8.39 2.09 5.00
C ASP A 416 8.58 2.65 6.41
N ALA A 417 9.12 3.87 6.49
CA ALA A 417 9.37 4.58 7.74
C ALA A 417 8.09 4.90 8.55
N SER A 418 6.91 4.68 7.96
CA SER A 418 5.62 4.82 8.64
C SER A 418 5.03 3.48 9.08
N TYR A 419 5.71 2.36 8.78
CA TYR A 419 5.28 1.03 9.21
C TYR A 419 5.28 0.95 10.74
N PRO A 420 4.16 0.57 11.38
CA PRO A 420 3.97 0.78 12.82
C PRO A 420 4.61 -0.28 13.71
N TYR A 421 5.13 -1.38 13.16
CA TYR A 421 5.71 -2.46 13.96
C TYR A 421 7.20 -2.60 13.66
N ALA A 422 8.04 -2.10 14.57
CA ALA A 422 9.48 -1.99 14.37
C ALA A 422 10.21 -3.31 14.08
N ASP A 423 9.64 -4.45 14.49
CA ASP A 423 10.19 -5.79 14.21
C ASP A 423 9.61 -6.43 12.93
N GLY A 424 8.82 -5.67 12.17
CA GLY A 424 8.11 -6.08 10.95
C GLY A 424 7.03 -7.12 11.18
N SER A 425 6.50 -7.22 12.41
CA SER A 425 5.33 -8.04 12.71
C SER A 425 4.05 -7.47 12.12
N ILE A 426 2.97 -8.26 12.09
CA ILE A 426 1.66 -7.83 11.58
C ILE A 426 0.84 -7.05 12.61
N GLY A 427 1.16 -7.18 13.90
CA GLY A 427 0.64 -6.41 15.02
C GLY A 427 -0.87 -6.51 15.32
N ALA A 428 -1.63 -7.15 14.44
CA ALA A 428 -3.03 -7.53 14.61
C ALA A 428 -3.21 -9.03 14.35
N TRP A 429 -4.34 -9.60 14.76
CA TRP A 429 -4.63 -11.01 14.47
C TRP A 429 -5.01 -11.18 13.01
N GLY A 430 -4.32 -12.08 12.32
CA GLY A 430 -4.74 -12.55 11.00
C GLY A 430 -5.74 -13.69 11.10
N TYR A 431 -6.47 -13.95 10.02
CA TYR A 431 -7.37 -15.09 9.90
C TYR A 431 -7.17 -15.80 8.55
N ASP A 432 -6.72 -17.05 8.61
CA ASP A 432 -6.62 -17.94 7.46
C ASP A 432 -7.95 -18.68 7.30
N ILE A 433 -8.82 -18.11 6.47
CA ILE A 433 -10.16 -18.66 6.18
C ILE A 433 -10.12 -20.07 5.59
N ARG A 434 -9.04 -20.45 4.91
CA ARG A 434 -8.92 -21.77 4.28
C ARG A 434 -8.74 -22.87 5.31
N ASN A 435 -7.95 -22.59 6.34
CA ASN A 435 -7.59 -23.56 7.37
C ASN A 435 -8.38 -23.35 8.66
N ASP A 436 -9.19 -22.29 8.74
CA ASP A 436 -9.91 -21.85 9.94
C ASP A 436 -8.93 -21.62 11.12
N LEU A 437 -7.85 -20.89 10.84
CA LEU A 437 -6.76 -20.65 11.79
C LEU A 437 -6.52 -19.16 12.01
N LEU A 438 -6.29 -18.80 13.27
CA LEU A 438 -5.79 -17.48 13.63
C LEU A 438 -4.29 -17.40 13.36
N VAL A 439 -3.85 -16.25 12.85
CA VAL A 439 -2.45 -15.94 12.60
C VAL A 439 -1.97 -14.96 13.67
N PRO A 440 -0.98 -15.35 14.50
CA PRO A 440 -0.50 -14.53 15.61
C PRO A 440 0.03 -13.15 15.21
N PRO A 441 -0.17 -12.10 16.03
CA PRO A 441 0.30 -10.74 15.76
C PRO A 441 1.81 -10.60 15.58
N ASP A 442 2.62 -11.52 16.12
CA ASP A 442 4.08 -11.54 15.98
C ASP A 442 4.57 -12.15 14.64
N THR A 443 3.64 -12.68 13.82
CA THR A 443 3.91 -13.11 12.44
C THR A 443 4.43 -11.94 11.61
N LYS A 444 5.31 -12.19 10.64
CA LYS A 444 5.96 -11.12 9.87
C LYS A 444 5.10 -10.68 8.69
N ASP A 445 5.20 -9.40 8.32
CA ASP A 445 4.41 -8.84 7.23
C ASP A 445 4.77 -9.42 5.85
N LEU A 446 3.80 -9.46 4.94
CA LEU A 446 3.94 -9.84 3.53
C LEU A 446 5.06 -9.04 2.85
N MET A 447 5.19 -7.76 3.21
CA MET A 447 6.19 -6.84 2.67
C MET A 447 7.55 -6.91 3.39
N GLY A 448 7.74 -7.89 4.27
CA GLY A 448 9.04 -8.24 4.87
C GLY A 448 9.66 -9.49 4.24
N TYR A 449 10.96 -9.67 4.43
CA TYR A 449 11.68 -10.86 3.94
C TYR A 449 11.80 -11.98 4.98
N CYS A 450 11.38 -11.74 6.22
CA CYS A 450 11.35 -12.72 7.30
C CYS A 450 10.19 -13.70 7.15
N SER A 451 10.23 -14.85 7.82
CA SER A 451 9.15 -15.86 7.81
C SER A 451 8.80 -16.29 9.24
N PRO A 452 7.57 -16.78 9.51
CA PRO A 452 6.41 -16.90 8.61
C PRO A 452 5.79 -15.54 8.23
N ARG A 453 5.00 -15.49 7.14
CA ARG A 453 4.53 -14.25 6.51
C ARG A 453 3.01 -14.18 6.42
N TRP A 454 2.45 -13.00 6.69
CA TRP A 454 1.03 -12.67 6.60
C TRP A 454 0.85 -11.17 6.35
N ILE A 455 -0.33 -10.68 5.97
CA ILE A 455 -0.55 -9.23 5.79
C ILE A 455 -0.87 -8.56 7.14
N SER A 456 -0.21 -7.45 7.45
CA SER A 456 -0.62 -6.56 8.55
C SER A 456 -1.89 -5.81 8.19
N ASP A 457 -2.60 -5.35 9.21
CA ASP A 457 -3.69 -4.39 9.03
C ASP A 457 -3.17 -3.17 8.26
N TYR A 458 -2.05 -2.57 8.67
CA TYR A 458 -1.41 -1.43 8.04
C TYR A 458 -1.19 -1.61 6.52
N SER A 459 -0.51 -2.69 6.12
CA SER A 459 -0.25 -3.00 4.72
C SER A 459 -1.54 -3.26 3.95
N PHE A 460 -2.48 -4.02 4.53
CA PHE A 460 -3.76 -4.33 3.88
C PHE A 460 -4.57 -3.08 3.58
N ILE A 461 -4.70 -2.16 4.54
CA ILE A 461 -5.47 -0.92 4.36
C ILE A 461 -4.80 -0.01 3.34
N LYS A 462 -3.47 0.09 3.36
CA LYS A 462 -2.72 0.89 2.39
C LYS A 462 -2.94 0.41 0.98
N ALA A 463 -2.90 -0.91 0.78
CA ALA A 463 -3.27 -1.52 -0.48
C ALA A 463 -4.75 -1.26 -0.82
N LEU A 464 -5.66 -1.40 0.15
CA LEU A 464 -7.09 -1.22 -0.07
C LEU A 464 -7.42 0.21 -0.49
N ASN A 465 -6.81 1.20 0.17
CA ASN A 465 -6.94 2.61 -0.19
C ASN A 465 -6.38 2.90 -1.58
N HIS A 466 -5.24 2.32 -1.94
CA HIS A 466 -4.68 2.45 -3.28
C HIS A 466 -5.67 1.92 -4.33
N ARG A 467 -6.19 0.71 -4.12
CA ARG A 467 -7.17 0.08 -5.02
C ARG A 467 -8.49 0.88 -5.09
N HIS A 468 -9.02 1.28 -3.94
CA HIS A 468 -10.32 1.91 -3.83
C HIS A 468 -10.34 3.37 -4.30
N TYR A 469 -9.26 4.15 -4.08
CA TYR A 469 -9.24 5.58 -4.41
C TYR A 469 -8.37 5.94 -5.62
N ILE A 470 -7.22 5.28 -5.80
CA ILE A 470 -6.27 5.62 -6.87
C ILE A 470 -6.63 4.85 -8.14
N GLU A 471 -6.76 3.53 -8.04
CA GLU A 471 -7.02 2.70 -9.22
C GLU A 471 -8.45 2.82 -9.74
N SER A 472 -9.44 3.01 -8.86
CA SER A 472 -10.84 3.21 -9.27
C SER A 472 -11.06 4.51 -10.06
N GLN A 473 -10.25 5.55 -9.78
CA GLN A 473 -10.31 6.84 -10.47
C GLN A 473 -9.59 6.82 -11.81
N GLN A 474 -8.72 5.85 -12.04
CA GLN A 474 -8.13 5.61 -13.36
C GLN A 474 -9.21 4.98 -14.25
N ILE A 475 -10.07 5.84 -14.81
CA ILE A 475 -11.07 5.48 -15.84
C ILE A 475 -10.35 4.57 -16.84
N PRO A 476 -10.85 3.35 -17.14
CA PRO A 476 -10.30 2.54 -18.21
C PRO A 476 -10.33 3.42 -19.46
N MET A 477 -9.16 3.91 -19.91
CA MET A 477 -9.12 4.77 -21.08
C MET A 477 -9.80 3.98 -22.19
N ALA A 478 -10.96 4.48 -22.64
CA ALA A 478 -11.69 3.84 -23.73
C ALA A 478 -10.68 3.57 -24.83
N ARG A 479 -10.49 2.28 -25.20
CA ARG A 479 -9.41 1.82 -26.08
C ARG A 479 -9.14 2.87 -27.14
N SER A 480 -8.06 3.63 -26.95
CA SER A 480 -7.65 4.59 -27.96
C SER A 480 -7.32 3.77 -29.18
N ASN A 481 -7.95 4.09 -30.32
CA ASN A 481 -7.69 3.36 -31.55
C ASN A 481 -6.19 3.42 -31.82
N SER A 482 -5.57 2.26 -32.08
CA SER A 482 -4.15 2.20 -32.40
C SER A 482 -3.82 3.21 -33.49
N SER A 483 -2.85 4.07 -33.20
CA SER A 483 -2.32 5.03 -34.16
C SER A 483 -0.86 4.69 -34.42
N ARG A 484 -0.36 5.18 -35.55
CA ARG A 484 1.07 5.16 -35.80
C ARG A 484 1.74 6.09 -34.78
N SER A 485 2.59 5.52 -33.93
CA SER A 485 3.16 6.15 -32.76
C SER A 485 4.66 5.86 -32.66
N LEU A 486 5.38 6.69 -31.91
CA LEU A 486 6.78 6.49 -31.57
C LEU A 486 6.88 5.98 -30.12
N LEU A 487 7.42 4.78 -29.93
CA LEU A 487 7.74 4.23 -28.61
C LEU A 487 9.02 4.89 -28.09
N LEU A 488 8.92 5.55 -26.94
CA LEU A 488 10.02 6.16 -26.20
C LEU A 488 10.08 5.51 -24.83
N TRP A 489 11.21 4.93 -24.46
CA TRP A 489 11.29 4.08 -23.26
C TRP A 489 12.72 3.95 -22.77
N GLY A 490 12.85 3.54 -21.51
CA GLY A 490 14.13 3.39 -20.84
C GLY A 490 13.99 3.30 -19.34
N PHE A 491 15.10 3.51 -18.65
CA PHE A 491 15.17 3.51 -17.20
C PHE A 491 16.35 4.36 -16.71
N VAL A 492 16.33 4.68 -15.43
CA VAL A 492 17.47 5.17 -14.67
C VAL A 492 17.78 4.09 -13.64
N ASP A 493 19.03 3.63 -13.59
CA ASP A 493 19.41 2.59 -12.62
C ASP A 493 19.80 3.18 -11.26
N GLY A 494 20.13 2.29 -10.32
CA GLY A 494 20.50 2.70 -8.97
C GLY A 494 21.84 3.44 -8.85
N SER A 495 22.63 3.51 -9.92
CA SER A 495 23.83 4.35 -9.95
C SER A 495 23.55 5.77 -10.47
N GLY A 496 22.32 6.03 -10.92
CA GLY A 496 21.93 7.25 -11.61
C GLY A 496 22.27 7.23 -13.10
N GLU A 497 22.60 6.08 -13.68
CA GLU A 497 22.87 5.97 -15.12
C GLU A 497 21.56 6.00 -15.91
N ILE A 498 21.44 7.00 -16.79
CA ILE A 498 20.28 7.19 -17.65
C ILE A 498 20.41 6.28 -18.89
N ASN A 499 19.49 5.32 -18.99
CA ASN A 499 19.44 4.33 -20.05
C ASN A 499 18.27 4.60 -20.99
N LEU A 500 18.53 5.37 -22.06
CA LEU A 500 17.56 5.60 -23.14
C LEU A 500 17.66 4.49 -24.20
N LYS A 501 16.59 3.71 -24.37
CA LYS A 501 16.56 2.58 -25.30
C LYS A 501 16.20 3.02 -26.73
N PRO A 502 16.55 2.23 -27.76
CA PRO A 502 16.18 2.54 -29.15
C PRO A 502 14.69 2.80 -29.31
N ALA A 503 14.34 3.89 -29.99
CA ALA A 503 12.95 4.26 -30.24
C ALA A 503 12.40 3.52 -31.46
N PHE A 504 11.17 3.01 -31.36
CA PHE A 504 10.54 2.22 -32.40
C PHE A 504 9.27 2.87 -32.92
N MET A 505 9.06 2.77 -34.24
CA MET A 505 7.76 3.07 -34.84
C MET A 505 6.84 1.87 -34.64
N VAL A 506 5.68 2.13 -34.02
CA VAL A 506 4.70 1.10 -33.66
C VAL A 506 3.29 1.55 -34.01
N ASP A 507 2.38 0.60 -34.19
CA ASP A 507 0.94 0.88 -34.29
C ASP A 507 0.30 0.52 -32.94
N ALA A 508 0.28 1.49 -32.03
CA ALA A 508 -0.15 1.29 -30.64
C ALA A 508 -0.99 2.47 -30.15
N PRO A 509 -1.88 2.26 -29.16
CA PRO A 509 -2.58 3.34 -28.48
C PRO A 509 -1.61 4.39 -27.94
N VAL A 510 -2.05 5.65 -27.92
CA VAL A 510 -1.26 6.75 -27.34
C VAL A 510 -1.26 6.63 -25.82
N SER A 511 -0.06 6.66 -25.22
CA SER A 511 0.17 6.70 -23.78
C SER A 511 1.23 7.77 -23.51
N LEU A 512 0.82 8.84 -22.84
CA LEU A 512 1.64 10.00 -22.52
C LEU A 512 1.90 10.04 -21.01
N PRO A 513 2.93 10.78 -20.54
CA PRO A 513 3.17 10.95 -19.11
C PRO A 513 1.93 11.47 -18.39
N SER A 514 1.57 10.83 -17.27
CA SER A 514 0.47 11.24 -16.38
C SER A 514 0.87 12.39 -15.46
N GLU A 515 2.16 12.51 -15.16
CA GLU A 515 2.74 13.52 -14.27
C GLU A 515 3.93 14.20 -14.94
N THR A 516 4.10 15.49 -14.68
CA THR A 516 5.30 16.24 -15.05
C THR A 516 6.38 16.04 -13.99
N GLY A 517 7.64 15.89 -14.40
CA GLY A 517 8.73 15.68 -13.47
C GLY A 517 10.05 16.28 -13.96
N PRO A 518 11.17 15.94 -13.31
CA PRO A 518 12.47 16.54 -13.60
C PRO A 518 13.11 16.00 -14.89
N TYR A 519 12.54 14.96 -15.50
CA TYR A 519 13.05 14.37 -16.73
C TYR A 519 12.37 14.98 -17.95
N ARG A 520 13.15 15.17 -19.02
CA ARG A 520 12.69 15.74 -20.28
C ARG A 520 13.16 14.91 -21.46
N LEU A 521 12.21 14.43 -22.27
CA LEU A 521 12.47 13.85 -23.59
C LEU A 521 12.25 14.91 -24.67
N THR A 522 13.26 15.16 -25.50
CA THR A 522 13.19 16.10 -26.62
C THR A 522 13.58 15.41 -27.92
N GLY A 523 12.72 15.50 -28.93
CA GLY A 523 13.03 15.08 -30.30
C GLY A 523 13.39 16.28 -31.17
N ASN A 524 14.57 16.28 -31.78
CA ASN A 524 15.07 17.37 -32.60
C ASN A 524 15.30 16.96 -34.05
N SER A 525 15.13 17.94 -34.94
CA SER A 525 15.45 17.79 -36.36
C SER A 525 16.90 18.14 -36.68
N ALA A 526 17.39 17.67 -37.83
CA ALA A 526 18.76 17.98 -38.30
C ALA A 526 19.02 19.49 -38.48
N ALA A 527 17.96 20.30 -38.65
CA ALA A 527 18.05 21.76 -38.73
C ALA A 527 18.04 22.45 -37.34
N GLY A 528 18.03 21.70 -36.24
CA GLY A 528 17.98 22.21 -34.87
C GLY A 528 16.58 22.60 -34.37
N GLY A 529 15.52 22.32 -35.15
CA GLY A 529 14.14 22.57 -34.72
C GLY A 529 13.59 21.41 -33.87
N THR A 530 12.97 21.73 -32.74
CA THR A 530 12.30 20.75 -31.86
C THR A 530 10.99 20.25 -32.46
N LEU A 531 10.81 18.94 -32.48
CA LEU A 531 9.63 18.23 -32.98
C LEU A 531 8.67 17.87 -31.84
N PHE A 532 9.20 17.43 -30.70
CA PHE A 532 8.42 17.16 -29.50
C PHE A 532 9.23 17.40 -28.23
N THR A 533 8.51 17.67 -27.14
CA THR A 533 9.05 17.73 -25.78
C THR A 533 8.05 17.08 -24.83
N LEU A 534 8.53 16.21 -23.94
CA LEU A 534 7.74 15.57 -22.89
C LEU A 534 8.49 15.74 -21.58
N ASP A 535 7.83 16.37 -20.61
CA ASP A 535 8.32 16.47 -19.23
C ASP A 535 7.62 15.39 -18.39
N PHE A 536 8.38 14.61 -17.63
CA PHE A 536 7.85 13.46 -16.90
C PHE A 536 8.66 13.13 -15.66
N ASP A 537 8.08 12.35 -14.77
CA ASP A 537 8.79 11.65 -13.71
C ASP A 537 8.89 10.15 -14.03
N THR A 538 9.92 9.48 -13.50
CA THR A 538 10.05 8.03 -13.65
C THR A 538 9.17 7.31 -12.64
N VAL A 539 8.71 6.11 -13.00
CA VAL A 539 8.03 5.23 -12.04
C VAL A 539 9.10 4.51 -11.24
N LYS A 540 9.13 4.74 -9.93
CA LYS A 540 10.17 4.20 -9.03
C LYS A 540 10.13 2.68 -8.97
N ILE A 541 11.31 2.07 -8.86
CA ILE A 541 11.46 0.63 -8.61
C ILE A 541 11.43 0.41 -7.08
N ALA A 542 10.75 -0.63 -6.62
CA ALA A 542 10.58 -0.90 -5.19
C ALA A 542 11.83 -1.47 -4.53
N ASP A 543 12.39 -2.53 -5.11
CA ASP A 543 13.55 -3.29 -4.59
C ASP A 543 14.91 -2.72 -5.01
N GLY A 544 14.93 -1.52 -5.59
CA GLY A 544 16.14 -0.92 -6.13
C GLY A 544 16.05 0.60 -6.21
N GLU A 545 17.20 1.23 -6.39
CA GLU A 545 17.25 2.66 -6.72
C GLU A 545 16.98 2.87 -8.22
N GLY A 546 16.45 4.04 -8.57
CA GLY A 546 16.14 4.41 -9.96
C GLY A 546 14.65 4.35 -10.32
N GLY A 547 14.37 4.28 -11.62
CA GLY A 547 13.00 4.33 -12.12
C GLY A 547 12.88 4.00 -13.60
N VAL A 548 11.68 3.61 -14.01
CA VAL A 548 11.35 3.18 -15.37
C VAL A 548 10.41 4.18 -16.04
N PHE A 549 10.54 4.36 -17.35
CA PHE A 549 9.59 5.12 -18.15
C PHE A 549 9.33 4.45 -19.50
N ALA A 550 8.11 4.59 -20.01
CA ALA A 550 7.76 4.23 -21.38
C ALA A 550 6.53 5.03 -21.81
N PHE A 551 6.51 5.47 -23.07
CA PHE A 551 5.45 6.29 -23.67
C PHE A 551 5.28 5.94 -25.15
N THR A 552 4.08 6.14 -25.67
CA THR A 552 3.76 6.07 -27.10
C THR A 552 3.23 7.42 -27.57
N LEU A 553 4.07 8.16 -28.29
CA LEU A 553 3.75 9.50 -28.79
C LEU A 553 3.09 9.40 -30.17
N PRO A 554 1.92 10.03 -30.42
CA PRO A 554 1.32 10.05 -31.74
C PRO A 554 2.23 10.77 -32.72
N MET A 555 2.46 10.13 -33.86
CA MET A 555 3.42 10.61 -34.85
C MET A 555 2.74 11.53 -35.87
N GLU A 556 3.15 12.80 -35.95
CA GLU A 556 2.63 13.69 -36.99
C GLU A 556 3.21 13.37 -38.38
N ALA A 557 2.45 13.74 -39.42
CA ALA A 557 2.89 13.57 -40.79
C ALA A 557 4.22 14.30 -41.06
N GLY A 558 5.23 13.56 -41.56
CA GLY A 558 6.53 14.12 -41.92
C GLY A 558 7.51 14.33 -40.76
N TRP A 559 7.21 13.84 -39.54
CA TRP A 559 8.19 13.82 -38.43
C TRP A 559 9.36 12.87 -38.69
N LEU A 560 9.07 11.62 -39.08
CA LEU A 560 10.09 10.56 -39.19
C LEU A 560 11.32 10.91 -40.06
N PRO A 561 11.18 11.48 -41.27
CA PRO A 561 12.35 11.88 -42.07
C PRO A 561 13.08 13.10 -41.49
N ARG A 562 12.45 13.85 -40.58
CA ARG A 562 13.03 15.04 -39.92
C ARG A 562 13.66 14.72 -38.57
N LEU A 563 13.16 13.72 -37.85
CA LEU A 563 13.66 13.32 -36.53
C LEU A 563 15.08 12.75 -36.68
N GLU A 564 16.04 13.48 -36.13
CA GLU A 564 17.47 13.17 -36.22
C GLU A 564 18.03 12.72 -34.88
N LEU A 565 17.61 13.38 -33.79
CA LEU A 565 18.16 13.19 -32.45
C LEU A 565 17.02 13.12 -31.42
N ILE A 566 17.08 12.16 -30.51
CA ILE A 566 16.25 12.11 -29.31
C ILE A 566 17.16 12.26 -28.11
N THR A 567 16.85 13.19 -27.22
CA THR A 567 17.63 13.47 -26.02
C THR A 567 16.74 13.29 -24.80
N LEU A 568 17.24 12.53 -23.82
CA LEU A 568 16.68 12.42 -22.48
C LEU A 568 17.58 13.21 -21.53
N GLU A 569 17.02 14.21 -20.86
CA GLU A 569 17.67 15.03 -19.83
C GLU A 569 17.04 14.72 -18.48
N GLY A 570 17.84 14.70 -17.41
CA GLY A 570 17.40 14.49 -16.04
C GLY A 570 18.40 15.10 -15.04
N PRO A 571 18.11 15.02 -13.73
CA PRO A 571 19.00 15.52 -12.66
C PRO A 571 20.44 14.96 -12.74
N GLU A 572 20.58 13.73 -13.24
CA GLU A 572 21.84 12.98 -13.31
C GLU A 572 22.66 13.34 -14.56
N GLY A 573 22.05 13.97 -15.57
CA GLY A 573 22.71 14.34 -16.81
C GLY A 573 21.80 14.22 -18.03
N ALA A 574 22.40 13.97 -19.20
CA ALA A 574 21.65 13.78 -20.42
C ALA A 574 22.27 12.69 -21.31
N VAL A 575 21.42 11.90 -21.94
CA VAL A 575 21.79 10.90 -22.94
C VAL A 575 21.05 11.19 -24.24
N SER A 576 21.66 10.94 -25.39
CA SER A 576 21.00 11.12 -26.68
C SER A 576 21.24 9.93 -27.60
N ILE A 577 20.22 9.60 -28.40
CA ILE A 577 20.29 8.59 -29.44
C ILE A 577 19.97 9.23 -30.79
N ASP A 578 20.76 8.88 -31.80
CA ASP A 578 20.53 9.21 -33.21
C ASP A 578 20.65 7.94 -34.08
N ARG A 579 20.46 8.07 -35.38
CA ARG A 579 20.50 6.94 -36.33
C ARG A 579 21.85 6.23 -36.43
N ARG A 580 22.94 6.83 -35.95
CA ARG A 580 24.32 6.33 -35.98
C ARG A 580 24.80 5.88 -34.62
N THR A 581 24.34 6.52 -33.55
CA THR A 581 24.77 6.27 -32.16
C THR A 581 23.81 5.38 -31.39
N SER A 582 22.56 5.23 -31.84
CA SER A 582 21.64 4.24 -31.28
C SER A 582 22.25 2.85 -31.41
N GLN A 583 22.26 2.11 -30.29
CA GLN A 583 22.55 0.69 -30.33
C GLN A 583 21.60 0.00 -31.33
N PRO A 584 22.07 -1.00 -32.11
CA PRO A 584 21.18 -1.79 -32.96
C PRO A 584 20.10 -2.42 -32.11
N GLY A 585 18.85 -2.09 -32.40
CA GLY A 585 17.69 -2.62 -31.71
C GLY A 585 16.68 -3.22 -32.68
N ALA A 586 16.03 -4.30 -32.30
CA ALA A 586 14.92 -4.90 -33.05
C ALA A 586 13.72 -5.16 -32.14
N LEU A 587 12.57 -4.67 -32.59
CA LEU A 587 11.26 -5.03 -32.04
C LEU A 587 10.62 -6.06 -32.96
N LEU A 588 10.53 -7.31 -32.50
CA LEU A 588 9.90 -8.39 -33.24
C LEU A 588 8.41 -8.39 -32.97
N LEU A 589 7.61 -8.32 -34.04
CA LEU A 589 6.15 -8.30 -33.96
C LEU A 589 5.55 -9.54 -34.63
N ASP A 590 4.54 -10.11 -34.00
CA ASP A 590 3.70 -11.12 -34.63
C ASP A 590 2.91 -10.49 -35.78
N ARG A 591 2.94 -11.12 -36.97
CA ARG A 591 2.34 -10.54 -38.18
C ARG A 591 0.81 -10.53 -38.16
N ALA A 592 0.18 -11.44 -37.42
CA ALA A 592 -1.26 -11.58 -37.40
C ALA A 592 -1.90 -10.63 -36.38
N THR A 593 -1.25 -10.49 -35.22
CA THR A 593 -1.78 -9.79 -34.05
C THR A 593 -1.13 -8.43 -33.81
N GLY A 594 0.04 -8.17 -34.38
CA GLY A 594 0.85 -6.97 -34.12
C GLY A 594 1.53 -6.97 -32.75
N ARG A 595 1.39 -8.04 -31.97
CA ARG A 595 1.94 -8.15 -30.61
C ARG A 595 3.45 -8.34 -30.62
N VAL A 596 4.12 -7.79 -29.61
CA VAL A 596 5.56 -8.01 -29.39
C VAL A 596 5.85 -9.48 -29.12
N ARG A 597 6.83 -10.04 -29.85
CA ARG A 597 7.41 -11.38 -29.70
C ARG A 597 8.89 -11.35 -29.33
N GLY A 598 9.51 -10.18 -29.37
CA GLY A 598 10.86 -10.00 -28.86
C GLY A 598 11.31 -8.55 -28.84
N ILE A 599 12.12 -8.21 -27.86
CA ILE A 599 12.81 -6.93 -27.70
C ILE A 599 14.30 -7.25 -27.62
N LEU A 600 15.05 -6.81 -28.63
CA LEU A 600 16.47 -7.12 -28.77
C LEU A 600 17.22 -5.80 -28.82
N THR A 601 17.86 -5.38 -27.72
CA THR A 601 18.53 -4.08 -27.61
C THR A 601 20.03 -4.15 -27.43
N ASP A 602 20.57 -5.32 -27.05
CA ASP A 602 21.98 -5.48 -26.71
C ASP A 602 22.61 -6.61 -27.52
N GLY A 603 23.76 -6.34 -28.16
CA GLY A 603 24.76 -7.35 -28.50
C GLY A 603 24.42 -8.41 -29.56
N ILE A 604 23.47 -8.20 -30.47
CA ILE A 604 23.26 -9.15 -31.59
C ILE A 604 23.99 -8.64 -32.84
N ASP A 605 25.18 -9.21 -33.08
CA ASP A 605 25.90 -9.15 -34.37
C ASP A 605 25.20 -10.02 -35.43
#